data_AF-A0A7X3UCF2-F1
#
_entry.id   AF-A0A7X3UCF2-F1
#
_cell.length_a   1.000
_cell.length_b   1.000
_cell.length_c   1.000
_cell.angle_alpha   90.00
_cell.angle_beta   90.00
_cell.angle_gamma   90.00
#
_symmetry.space_group_name_H-M   'P 1'
#
loop_
_entity.id
_entity.type
_entity.pdbx_description
1 polymer ?
#
loop_
_entity_poly.entity_id
_entity_poly.type
_entity_poly.pdbx_seq_one_letter_code
_entity_poly.pdbx_strand_id
1 'polypeptide(L)'
;MRRSSQSRRGGGGPRRYPLGGRAFPALRSYFTELIAARRQEPRDDLISGLVRAEVEGSRLTPDELIHLLILLLVAGNETTRDLIGNTVLALLEHPEQLALLRSDPSLAPNAIEEVLRYSAPAQYMSRRAKAATVVGDARIEPGEEAVLWFGSANRDEQVFRDADAFDIRRANANRHLTFGIGTHFCLGAPLARLEGAIAIEALLSRFGGIRRADNRELPHMPSLQHRGVRSLPLVVELA
;
A
#
# COMPACT_ATOMS: atom_id res chain seq x y z
N MET A 1 0.12 21.73 57.46
CA MET A 1 0.91 20.60 56.90
C MET A 1 0.45 20.34 55.47
N ARG A 2 1.30 20.69 54.49
CA ARG A 2 1.03 20.60 53.05
C ARG A 2 1.13 19.14 52.58
N ARG A 3 0.10 18.61 51.91
CA ARG A 3 0.22 17.36 51.13
C ARG A 3 0.60 17.72 49.70
N SER A 4 1.84 17.40 49.33
CA SER A 4 2.38 17.52 47.98
C SER A 4 1.88 16.36 47.10
N SER A 5 1.10 16.68 46.07
CA SER A 5 0.82 15.81 44.94
C SER A 5 2.00 15.83 43.96
N GLN A 6 2.77 14.75 43.86
CA GLN A 6 3.66 14.52 42.73
C GLN A 6 3.05 13.47 41.81
N SER A 7 2.53 13.96 40.67
CA SER A 7 2.21 13.17 39.50
C SER A 7 3.49 12.56 38.94
N ARG A 8 3.58 11.22 38.88
CA ARG A 8 4.59 10.53 38.08
C ARG A 8 4.26 10.74 36.60
N ARG A 9 4.98 11.64 35.94
CA ARG A 9 5.05 11.71 34.48
C ARG A 9 5.79 10.46 33.98
N GLY A 10 5.07 9.50 33.42
CA GLY A 10 5.64 8.39 32.67
C GLY A 10 6.18 8.90 31.34
N GLY A 11 7.48 9.21 31.29
CA GLY A 11 8.21 9.52 30.07
C GLY A 11 8.50 8.24 29.28
N GLY A 12 7.53 7.78 28.49
CA GLY A 12 7.74 6.76 27.46
C GLY A 12 8.01 7.41 26.12
N GLY A 13 9.24 7.84 25.86
CA GLY A 13 9.66 8.27 24.52
C GLY A 13 9.58 7.10 23.52
N PRO A 14 9.33 7.36 22.23
CA PRO A 14 9.18 6.30 21.23
C PRO A 14 10.47 5.48 21.13
N ARG A 15 10.34 4.15 21.27
CA ARG A 15 11.43 3.21 20.99
C ARG A 15 11.90 3.42 19.55
N ARG A 16 13.02 4.12 19.37
CA ARG A 16 13.73 4.20 18.09
C ARG A 16 14.14 2.77 17.71
N TYR A 17 13.61 2.26 16.61
CA TYR A 17 14.11 1.03 16.00
C TYR A 17 15.59 1.24 15.61
N PRO A 18 16.55 0.50 16.19
CA PRO A 18 17.98 0.76 15.99
C PRO A 18 18.47 0.59 14.54
N LEU A 19 17.68 -0.08 13.69
CA LEU A 19 17.98 -0.26 12.26
C LEU A 19 17.54 0.92 11.37
N GLY A 20 16.55 1.71 11.78
CA GLY A 20 16.02 2.82 10.98
C GLY A 20 17.01 3.98 10.81
N GLY A 21 17.91 4.18 11.79
CA GLY A 21 18.89 5.28 11.77
C GLY A 21 20.00 5.13 10.72
N ARG A 22 20.25 3.92 10.21
CA ARG A 22 21.29 3.66 9.20
C ARG A 22 20.74 3.40 7.79
N ALA A 23 19.48 2.98 7.67
CA ALA A 23 18.87 2.66 6.39
C ALA A 23 18.75 3.88 5.46
N PHE A 24 18.28 5.02 5.98
CA PHE A 24 18.11 6.22 5.17
C PHE A 24 19.46 6.81 4.67
N PRO A 25 20.51 6.96 5.52
CA PRO A 25 21.84 7.33 5.03
C PRO A 25 22.41 6.36 3.98
N ALA A 26 22.21 5.05 4.15
CA ALA A 26 22.68 4.05 3.19
C ALA A 26 21.97 4.17 1.83
N LEU A 27 20.63 4.31 1.84
CA LEU A 27 19.85 4.55 0.62
C LEU A 27 20.25 5.86 -0.06
N ARG A 28 20.49 6.92 0.72
CA ARG A 28 20.99 8.19 0.19
C ARG A 28 22.34 8.02 -0.49
N SER A 29 23.29 7.31 0.13
CA SER A 29 24.60 7.03 -0.49
C SER A 29 24.45 6.27 -1.80
N TYR A 30 23.67 5.19 -1.78
CA TYR A 30 23.39 4.36 -2.94
C TYR A 30 22.80 5.17 -4.11
N PHE A 31 21.73 5.94 -3.85
CA PHE A 31 21.12 6.75 -4.90
C PHE A 31 22.00 7.90 -5.37
N THR A 32 22.83 8.48 -4.50
CA THR A 32 23.81 9.51 -4.90
C THR A 32 24.79 8.93 -5.93
N GLU A 33 25.36 7.76 -5.64
CA GLU A 33 26.28 7.06 -6.54
C GLU A 33 25.58 6.66 -7.85
N LEU A 34 24.36 6.12 -7.76
CA LEU A 34 23.60 5.68 -8.94
C LEU A 34 23.19 6.84 -9.86
N ILE A 35 22.78 7.97 -9.28
CA ILE A 35 22.47 9.20 -10.03
C ILE A 35 23.74 9.72 -10.73
N ALA A 36 24.88 9.75 -10.04
CA ALA A 36 26.15 10.18 -10.62
C ALA A 36 26.55 9.28 -11.81
N ALA A 37 26.39 7.96 -11.66
CA ALA A 37 26.64 7.01 -12.74
C ALA A 37 25.70 7.25 -13.94
N ARG A 38 24.38 7.45 -13.72
CA ARG A 38 23.42 7.72 -14.82
C ARG A 38 23.59 9.08 -15.50
N ARG A 39 24.25 10.04 -14.85
CA ARG A 39 24.63 11.30 -15.49
C ARG A 39 25.78 11.11 -16.48
N GLN A 40 26.73 10.23 -16.16
CA GLN A 40 27.88 9.95 -17.01
C GLN A 40 27.55 8.96 -18.12
N GLU A 41 26.81 7.91 -17.79
CA GLU A 41 26.39 6.85 -18.72
C GLU A 41 24.87 6.62 -18.58
N PRO A 42 24.05 7.40 -19.32
CA PRO A 42 22.61 7.26 -19.25
C PRO A 42 22.14 5.92 -19.83
N ARG A 43 21.08 5.36 -19.23
CA ARG A 43 20.45 4.10 -19.67
C ARG A 43 18.98 4.31 -20.02
N ASP A 44 18.36 3.27 -20.54
CA ASP A 44 16.90 3.22 -20.72
C ASP A 44 16.22 2.79 -19.41
N ASP A 45 16.24 3.68 -18.42
CA ASP A 45 15.63 3.45 -17.11
C ASP A 45 15.03 4.72 -16.50
N LEU A 46 14.16 4.52 -15.50
CA LEU A 46 13.47 5.59 -14.78
C LEU A 46 14.44 6.64 -14.21
N ILE A 47 15.60 6.20 -13.69
CA ILE A 47 16.57 7.10 -13.06
C ILE A 47 17.17 8.03 -14.11
N SER A 48 17.55 7.49 -15.26
CA SER A 48 18.07 8.27 -16.40
C SER A 48 17.02 9.21 -16.97
N GLY A 49 15.74 8.82 -16.93
CA GLY A 49 14.60 9.68 -17.26
C GLY A 49 14.48 10.86 -16.28
N LEU A 50 14.44 10.58 -14.97
CA LEU A 50 14.31 11.60 -13.92
C LEU A 50 15.51 12.55 -13.84
N VAL A 51 16.73 12.07 -14.08
CA VAL A 51 17.94 12.90 -14.14
C VAL A 51 17.86 13.94 -15.26
N ARG A 52 17.21 13.60 -16.36
CA ARG A 52 17.06 14.46 -17.55
C ARG A 52 15.75 15.25 -17.55
N ALA A 53 14.82 14.93 -16.65
CA ALA A 53 13.51 15.53 -16.60
C ALA A 53 13.59 17.04 -16.31
N GLU A 54 12.88 17.81 -17.12
CA GLU A 54 12.72 19.25 -16.99
C GLU A 54 11.26 19.58 -17.33
N VAL A 55 10.61 20.34 -16.45
CA VAL A 55 9.22 20.78 -16.62
C VAL A 55 9.18 22.27 -16.42
N GLU A 56 8.72 23.02 -17.43
CA GLU A 56 8.62 24.48 -17.38
C GLU A 56 9.94 25.16 -16.98
N GLY A 57 11.07 24.65 -17.47
CA GLY A 57 12.40 25.17 -17.13
C GLY A 57 12.93 24.76 -15.75
N SER A 58 12.14 24.01 -14.97
CA SER A 58 12.50 23.55 -13.62
C SER A 58 12.98 22.10 -13.64
N ARG A 59 14.04 21.82 -12.89
CA ARG A 59 14.60 20.48 -12.69
C ARG A 59 14.61 20.12 -11.22
N LEU A 60 14.56 18.83 -10.93
CA LEU A 60 14.77 18.34 -9.57
C LEU A 60 16.20 18.65 -9.12
N THR A 61 16.32 19.21 -7.93
CA THR A 61 17.60 19.31 -7.23
C THR A 61 18.13 17.89 -6.92
N PRO A 62 19.44 17.72 -6.70
CA PRO A 62 19.99 16.42 -6.31
C PRO A 62 19.29 15.81 -5.08
N ASP A 63 18.95 16.64 -4.10
CA ASP A 63 18.26 16.19 -2.89
C ASP A 63 16.82 15.77 -3.18
N GLU A 64 16.04 16.54 -3.95
CA GLU A 64 14.67 16.16 -4.32
C GLU A 64 14.64 14.86 -5.12
N LEU A 65 15.60 14.69 -6.04
CA LEU A 65 15.71 13.46 -6.84
C LEU A 65 15.98 12.24 -5.94
N ILE A 66 16.88 12.34 -4.96
CA ILE A 66 17.14 11.26 -4.02
C ILE A 66 15.89 10.94 -3.20
N HIS A 67 15.21 11.95 -2.66
CA HIS A 67 13.98 11.74 -1.87
C HIS A 67 12.87 11.11 -2.72
N LEU A 68 12.72 11.54 -3.97
CA LEU A 68 11.76 10.95 -4.90
C LEU A 68 12.09 9.47 -5.18
N LEU A 69 13.34 9.11 -5.43
CA LEU A 69 13.73 7.73 -5.66
C LEU A 69 13.50 6.84 -4.43
N ILE A 70 13.80 7.35 -3.23
CA ILE A 70 13.50 6.63 -1.97
C ILE A 70 11.98 6.45 -1.82
N LEU A 71 11.19 7.50 -2.08
CA LEU A 71 9.73 7.44 -2.05
C LEU A 71 9.21 6.35 -3.00
N LEU A 72 9.66 6.34 -4.25
CA LEU A 72 9.23 5.37 -5.25
C LEU A 72 9.64 3.93 -4.88
N LEU A 73 10.85 3.74 -4.33
CA LEU A 73 11.31 2.44 -3.86
C LEU A 73 10.43 1.88 -2.73
N VAL A 74 10.13 2.69 -1.72
CA VAL A 74 9.33 2.24 -0.57
C VAL A 74 7.87 2.07 -0.96
N ALA A 75 7.27 3.11 -1.55
CA ALA A 75 5.84 3.13 -1.89
C ALA A 75 5.48 2.14 -3.00
N GLY A 76 6.39 1.84 -3.94
CA GLY A 76 6.13 0.90 -5.03
C GLY A 76 6.25 -0.57 -4.63
N ASN A 77 6.97 -0.87 -3.54
CA ASN A 77 7.30 -2.25 -3.18
C ASN A 77 6.41 -2.82 -2.08
N GLU A 78 6.28 -2.13 -0.94
CA GLU A 78 5.59 -2.69 0.24
C GLU A 78 4.10 -2.93 -0.03
N THR A 79 3.41 -1.94 -0.61
CA THR A 79 1.96 -2.04 -0.87
C THR A 79 1.61 -3.04 -1.96
N THR A 80 2.47 -3.20 -2.98
CA THR A 80 2.22 -4.14 -4.09
C THR A 80 2.45 -5.58 -3.65
N ARG A 81 3.49 -5.82 -2.83
CA ARG A 81 3.68 -7.10 -2.14
C ARG A 81 2.43 -7.47 -1.33
N ASP A 82 1.93 -6.54 -0.52
CA ASP A 82 0.75 -6.77 0.31
C ASP A 82 -0.52 -6.96 -0.54
N LEU A 83 -0.67 -6.26 -1.65
CA LEU A 83 -1.76 -6.47 -2.61
C LEU A 83 -1.78 -7.91 -3.14
N ILE A 84 -0.63 -8.39 -3.63
CA ILE A 84 -0.52 -9.75 -4.18
C ILE A 84 -0.81 -10.78 -3.07
N GLY A 85 -0.19 -10.62 -1.89
CA GLY A 85 -0.42 -11.51 -0.75
C GLY A 85 -1.86 -11.54 -0.27
N ASN A 86 -2.50 -10.36 -0.16
CA ASN A 86 -3.90 -10.23 0.23
C ASN A 86 -4.83 -10.82 -0.83
N THR A 87 -4.50 -10.71 -2.12
CA THR A 87 -5.30 -11.30 -3.19
C THR A 87 -5.30 -12.82 -3.10
N VAL A 88 -4.12 -13.43 -2.95
CA VAL A 88 -4.02 -14.89 -2.78
C VAL A 88 -4.78 -15.33 -1.52
N LEU A 89 -4.60 -14.63 -0.39
CA LEU A 89 -5.30 -14.96 0.85
C LEU A 89 -6.82 -14.88 0.68
N ALA A 90 -7.34 -13.78 0.12
CA ALA A 90 -8.78 -13.59 -0.07
C ALA A 90 -9.36 -14.69 -0.98
N LEU A 91 -8.68 -15.06 -2.06
CA LEU A 91 -9.13 -16.15 -2.93
C LEU A 91 -9.12 -17.52 -2.23
N LEU A 92 -8.15 -17.78 -1.36
CA LEU A 92 -8.09 -19.04 -0.59
C LEU A 92 -9.17 -19.12 0.50
N GLU A 93 -9.60 -17.97 1.04
CA GLU A 93 -10.71 -17.87 1.99
C GLU A 93 -12.08 -17.94 1.31
N HIS A 94 -12.13 -17.77 -0.02
CA HIS A 94 -13.35 -17.80 -0.85
C HIS A 94 -13.16 -18.76 -2.04
N PRO A 95 -13.16 -20.09 -1.82
CA PRO A 95 -12.87 -21.08 -2.86
C PRO A 95 -13.77 -20.98 -4.09
N GLU A 96 -15.01 -20.51 -3.93
CA GLU A 96 -15.95 -20.25 -5.01
C GLU A 96 -15.50 -19.10 -5.93
N GLN A 97 -14.94 -18.02 -5.35
CA GLN A 97 -14.36 -16.91 -6.10
C GLN A 97 -13.06 -17.36 -6.80
N LEU A 98 -12.25 -18.20 -6.15
CA LEU A 98 -11.07 -18.80 -6.76
C LEU A 98 -11.41 -19.71 -7.95
N ALA A 99 -12.40 -20.59 -7.78
CA ALA A 99 -12.87 -21.47 -8.85
C ALA A 99 -13.41 -20.65 -10.03
N LEU A 100 -14.15 -19.58 -9.72
CA LEU A 100 -14.64 -18.65 -10.72
C LEU A 100 -13.49 -17.98 -11.50
N LEU A 101 -12.50 -17.41 -10.81
CA LEU A 101 -11.36 -16.77 -11.46
C LEU A 101 -10.54 -17.76 -12.32
N ARG A 102 -10.44 -19.04 -11.91
CA ARG A 102 -9.84 -20.09 -12.74
C ARG A 102 -10.63 -20.37 -14.01
N SER A 103 -11.96 -20.37 -13.91
CA SER A 103 -12.84 -20.62 -15.07
C SER A 103 -12.89 -19.44 -16.04
N ASP A 104 -12.65 -18.22 -15.55
CA ASP A 104 -12.63 -17.00 -16.35
C ASP A 104 -11.49 -16.06 -15.90
N PRO A 105 -10.27 -16.25 -16.44
CA PRO A 105 -9.12 -15.42 -16.11
C PRO A 105 -9.31 -13.93 -16.46
N SER A 106 -10.27 -13.58 -17.33
CA SER A 106 -10.54 -12.18 -17.68
C SER A 106 -11.06 -11.36 -16.49
N LEU A 107 -11.47 -12.02 -15.40
CA LEU A 107 -11.87 -11.39 -14.14
C LEU A 107 -10.68 -10.90 -13.30
N ALA A 108 -9.43 -11.25 -13.63
CA ALA A 108 -8.27 -10.90 -12.82
C ALA A 108 -8.14 -9.39 -12.53
N PRO A 109 -8.32 -8.47 -13.51
CA PRO A 109 -8.30 -7.03 -13.23
C PRO A 109 -9.36 -6.61 -12.20
N ASN A 110 -10.58 -7.13 -12.29
CA ASN A 110 -11.64 -6.75 -11.33
C ASN A 110 -11.45 -7.43 -9.96
N ALA A 111 -10.85 -8.63 -9.92
CA ALA A 111 -10.44 -9.26 -8.68
C ALA A 111 -9.41 -8.40 -7.92
N ILE A 112 -8.47 -7.76 -8.63
CA ILE A 112 -7.52 -6.82 -8.04
C ILE A 112 -8.24 -5.58 -7.47
N GLU A 113 -9.18 -4.98 -8.20
CA GLU A 113 -9.99 -3.87 -7.64
C GLU A 113 -10.78 -4.32 -6.41
N GLU A 114 -11.37 -5.51 -6.42
CA GLU A 114 -12.12 -6.02 -5.27
C GLU A 114 -11.23 -6.26 -4.06
N VAL A 115 -10.00 -6.76 -4.24
CA VAL A 115 -9.05 -6.90 -3.12
C VAL A 115 -8.58 -5.53 -2.63
N LEU A 116 -8.31 -4.58 -3.52
CA LEU A 116 -7.98 -3.21 -3.13
C LEU A 116 -9.08 -2.60 -2.28
N ARG A 117 -10.35 -2.86 -2.59
CA ARG A 117 -11.49 -2.49 -1.74
C ARG A 117 -11.52 -3.27 -0.43
N TYR A 118 -11.59 -4.60 -0.52
CA TYR A 118 -11.88 -5.52 0.59
C TYR A 118 -10.73 -5.61 1.61
N SER A 119 -9.47 -5.58 1.15
CA SER A 119 -8.27 -5.68 1.96
C SER A 119 -7.17 -4.74 1.46
N ALA A 120 -7.44 -3.45 1.52
CA ALA A 120 -6.52 -2.37 1.14
C ALA A 120 -5.12 -2.55 1.79
N PRO A 121 -4.03 -2.55 1.01
CA PRO A 121 -2.67 -2.59 1.58
C PRO A 121 -2.37 -1.41 2.49
N ALA A 122 -2.75 -0.20 2.10
CA ALA A 122 -2.67 1.00 2.94
C ALA A 122 -4.04 1.31 3.56
N GLN A 123 -4.12 1.31 4.89
CA GLN A 123 -5.37 1.44 5.64
C GLN A 123 -5.80 2.88 5.85
N TYR A 124 -4.87 3.83 5.96
CA TYR A 124 -5.18 5.23 6.15
C TYR A 124 -4.12 6.18 5.61
N MET A 125 -4.50 7.45 5.45
CA MET A 125 -3.60 8.59 5.25
C MET A 125 -4.03 9.77 6.12
N SER A 126 -3.07 10.55 6.61
CA SER A 126 -3.37 11.74 7.42
C SER A 126 -3.43 13.01 6.57
N ARG A 127 -4.21 13.99 7.03
CA ARG A 127 -4.24 15.37 6.54
C ARG A 127 -4.14 16.32 7.72
N ARG A 128 -3.50 17.47 7.52
CA ARG A 128 -3.42 18.54 8.51
C ARG A 128 -4.32 19.70 8.09
N ALA A 129 -5.23 20.11 8.97
CA ALA A 129 -6.10 21.23 8.71
C ALA A 129 -5.30 22.54 8.65
N LYS A 130 -5.46 23.32 7.58
CA LYS A 130 -4.83 24.65 7.43
C LYS A 130 -5.71 25.78 7.96
N ALA A 131 -7.01 25.52 8.10
CA ALA A 131 -8.01 26.44 8.62
C ALA A 131 -9.10 25.62 9.31
N ALA A 132 -9.90 26.26 10.17
CA ALA A 132 -11.03 25.63 10.83
C ALA A 132 -12.03 25.09 9.79
N THR A 133 -12.51 23.88 9.97
CA THR A 133 -13.43 23.23 9.05
C THR A 133 -14.34 22.23 9.76
N VAL A 134 -15.31 21.69 9.03
CA VAL A 134 -16.24 20.66 9.50
C VAL A 134 -16.23 19.49 8.52
N VAL A 135 -16.10 18.27 9.03
CA VAL A 135 -16.19 17.02 8.25
C VAL A 135 -17.22 16.12 8.91
N GLY A 136 -18.35 15.89 8.23
CA GLY A 136 -19.53 15.29 8.88
C GLY A 136 -19.95 16.14 10.07
N ASP A 137 -19.98 15.53 11.25
CA ASP A 137 -20.37 16.21 12.50
C ASP A 137 -19.15 16.72 13.30
N ALA A 138 -17.93 16.46 12.82
CA ALA A 138 -16.70 16.80 13.52
C ALA A 138 -16.18 18.19 13.12
N ARG A 139 -15.95 19.06 14.12
CA ARG A 139 -15.20 20.30 13.96
C ARG A 139 -13.70 20.01 14.06
N ILE A 140 -12.92 20.56 13.14
CA ILE A 140 -11.48 20.37 13.06
C ILE A 140 -10.83 21.75 13.06
N GLU A 141 -9.96 21.99 14.03
CA GLU A 141 -9.25 23.26 14.22
C GLU A 141 -7.96 23.34 13.38
N PRO A 142 -7.45 24.55 13.07
CA PRO A 142 -6.19 24.71 12.37
C PRO A 142 -5.04 23.98 13.10
N GLY A 143 -4.26 23.20 12.35
CA GLY A 143 -3.12 22.45 12.86
C GLY A 143 -3.47 21.04 13.34
N GLU A 144 -4.74 20.69 13.53
CA GLU A 144 -5.15 19.32 13.87
C GLU A 144 -4.94 18.35 12.71
N GLU A 145 -4.73 17.07 13.04
CA GLU A 145 -4.60 15.99 12.06
C GLU A 145 -5.90 15.19 11.96
N ALA A 146 -6.40 15.05 10.73
CA ALA A 146 -7.50 14.16 10.38
C ALA A 146 -6.93 12.88 9.75
N VAL A 147 -7.29 11.72 10.30
CA VAL A 147 -6.89 10.41 9.76
C VAL A 147 -8.01 9.86 8.88
N LEU A 148 -7.73 9.70 7.59
CA LEU A 148 -8.68 9.20 6.60
C LEU A 148 -8.52 7.68 6.47
N TRP A 149 -9.42 6.93 7.09
CA TRP A 149 -9.40 5.46 7.10
C TRP A 149 -10.00 4.87 5.82
N PHE A 150 -9.15 4.67 4.81
CA PHE A 150 -9.52 4.02 3.54
C PHE A 150 -10.10 2.63 3.75
N GLY A 151 -9.51 1.84 4.65
CA GLY A 151 -10.01 0.49 4.97
C GLY A 151 -11.47 0.50 5.43
N SER A 152 -11.87 1.52 6.21
CA SER A 152 -13.26 1.71 6.65
C SER A 152 -14.14 2.25 5.52
N ALA A 153 -13.67 3.27 4.79
CA ALA A 153 -14.45 3.86 3.69
C ALA A 153 -14.75 2.86 2.57
N ASN A 154 -13.85 1.91 2.33
CA ASN A 154 -14.05 0.82 1.37
C ASN A 154 -15.09 -0.23 1.82
N ARG A 155 -15.56 -0.14 3.07
CA ARG A 155 -16.63 -0.96 3.64
C ARG A 155 -17.94 -0.18 3.85
N ASP A 156 -18.04 1.07 3.39
CA ASP A 156 -19.25 1.88 3.55
C ASP A 156 -20.40 1.34 2.69
N GLU A 157 -21.47 0.85 3.32
CA GLU A 157 -22.63 0.27 2.63
C GLU A 157 -23.43 1.28 1.80
N GLN A 158 -23.26 2.59 2.03
CA GLN A 158 -23.83 3.62 1.17
C GLN A 158 -23.20 3.62 -0.24
N VAL A 159 -21.99 3.08 -0.37
CA VAL A 159 -21.27 2.97 -1.65
C VAL A 159 -21.22 1.52 -2.12
N PHE A 160 -20.98 0.56 -1.23
CA PHE A 160 -20.80 -0.85 -1.54
C PHE A 160 -21.87 -1.68 -0.84
N ARG A 161 -22.95 -2.03 -1.55
CA ARG A 161 -23.94 -2.99 -1.02
C ARG A 161 -23.25 -4.29 -0.59
N ASP A 162 -23.63 -4.85 0.56
CA ASP A 162 -23.03 -6.05 1.13
C ASP A 162 -21.49 -5.92 1.19
N ALA A 163 -21.01 -4.82 1.79
CA ALA A 163 -19.62 -4.39 1.71
C ALA A 163 -18.61 -5.38 2.31
N ASP A 164 -19.06 -6.18 3.28
CA ASP A 164 -18.24 -7.22 3.90
C ASP A 164 -18.14 -8.50 3.08
N ALA A 165 -18.91 -8.65 1.99
CA ALA A 165 -18.74 -9.75 1.06
C ALA A 165 -17.60 -9.47 0.08
N PHE A 166 -16.73 -10.45 -0.13
CA PHE A 166 -15.73 -10.45 -1.18
C PHE A 166 -16.34 -10.97 -2.49
N ASP A 167 -16.42 -10.13 -3.52
CA ASP A 167 -16.99 -10.48 -4.81
C ASP A 167 -16.15 -9.96 -5.99
N ILE A 168 -15.44 -10.85 -6.69
CA ILE A 168 -14.59 -10.45 -7.82
C ILE A 168 -15.39 -9.99 -9.04
N ARG A 169 -16.72 -10.12 -9.03
CA ARG A 169 -17.63 -9.57 -10.05
C ARG A 169 -18.26 -8.24 -9.64
N ARG A 170 -17.92 -7.70 -8.46
CA ARG A 170 -18.47 -6.43 -7.98
C ARG A 170 -18.21 -5.32 -8.99
N ALA A 171 -19.26 -4.86 -9.64
CA ALA A 171 -19.17 -3.93 -10.77
C ALA A 171 -18.61 -2.54 -10.38
N ASN A 172 -18.75 -2.16 -9.11
CA ASN A 172 -18.30 -0.87 -8.58
C ASN A 172 -17.07 -0.97 -7.68
N ALA A 173 -16.33 -2.09 -7.70
CA ALA A 173 -15.13 -2.30 -6.86
C ALA A 173 -14.09 -1.17 -7.02
N ASN A 174 -13.92 -0.68 -8.25
CA ASN A 174 -13.00 0.42 -8.61
C ASN A 174 -13.31 1.78 -7.95
N ARG A 175 -14.45 1.93 -7.25
CA ARG A 175 -14.78 3.13 -6.47
C ARG A 175 -14.06 3.20 -5.12
N HIS A 176 -13.26 2.20 -4.77
CA HIS A 176 -12.48 2.19 -3.53
C HIS A 176 -11.52 3.38 -3.44
N LEU A 177 -11.13 3.75 -2.22
CA LEU A 177 -10.22 4.86 -1.93
C LEU A 177 -8.78 4.44 -1.64
N THR A 178 -8.42 3.17 -1.89
CA THR A 178 -7.10 2.60 -1.58
C THR A 178 -5.94 3.34 -2.23
N PHE A 179 -6.14 3.90 -3.42
CA PHE A 179 -5.14 4.73 -4.12
C PHE A 179 -5.26 6.23 -3.78
N GLY A 180 -6.14 6.60 -2.86
CA GLY A 180 -6.51 7.98 -2.61
C GLY A 180 -7.28 8.60 -3.77
N ILE A 181 -7.47 9.92 -3.70
CA ILE A 181 -8.12 10.75 -4.72
C ILE A 181 -7.46 12.13 -4.78
N GLY A 182 -7.64 12.84 -5.90
CA GLY A 182 -7.18 14.21 -6.09
C GLY A 182 -5.69 14.31 -6.43
N THR A 183 -5.04 15.42 -6.03
CA THR A 183 -3.65 15.75 -6.41
C THR A 183 -2.61 14.74 -5.92
N HIS A 184 -2.94 13.98 -4.88
CA HIS A 184 -2.09 12.90 -4.34
C HIS A 184 -2.64 11.51 -4.69
N PHE A 185 -3.43 11.38 -5.77
CA PHE A 185 -3.79 10.08 -6.32
C PHE A 185 -2.52 9.27 -6.59
N CYS A 186 -2.54 7.98 -6.23
CA CYS A 186 -1.36 7.13 -6.29
C CYS A 186 -0.76 7.08 -7.69
N LEU A 187 0.48 7.57 -7.81
CA LEU A 187 1.25 7.56 -9.06
C LEU A 187 1.45 6.13 -9.60
N GLY A 188 1.64 5.16 -8.70
CA GLY A 188 1.89 3.76 -9.04
C GLY A 188 0.63 2.92 -9.31
N ALA A 189 -0.58 3.50 -9.23
CA ALA A 189 -1.81 2.73 -9.32
C ALA A 189 -1.93 1.88 -10.61
N PRO A 190 -1.57 2.37 -11.82
CA PRO A 190 -1.60 1.54 -13.03
C PRO A 190 -0.64 0.35 -12.96
N LEU A 191 0.58 0.57 -12.43
CA LEU A 191 1.60 -0.47 -12.31
C LEU A 191 1.21 -1.52 -11.27
N ALA A 192 0.74 -1.11 -10.09
CA ALA A 192 0.30 -2.03 -9.04
C ALA A 192 -0.85 -2.94 -9.51
N ARG A 193 -1.80 -2.40 -10.29
CA ARG A 193 -2.88 -3.18 -10.92
C ARG A 193 -2.34 -4.21 -11.90
N LEU A 194 -1.44 -3.79 -12.79
CA LEU A 194 -0.83 -4.66 -13.78
C LEU A 194 -0.04 -5.79 -13.12
N GLU A 195 0.83 -5.47 -12.17
CA GLU A 195 1.62 -6.46 -11.42
C GLU A 195 0.72 -7.42 -10.66
N GLY A 196 -0.32 -6.91 -9.99
CA GLY A 196 -1.30 -7.74 -9.27
C GLY A 196 -1.98 -8.74 -10.20
N ALA A 197 -2.53 -8.27 -11.32
CA ALA A 197 -3.23 -9.13 -12.28
C ALA A 197 -2.29 -10.21 -12.86
N ILE A 198 -1.11 -9.81 -13.35
CA ILE A 198 -0.12 -10.73 -13.91
C ILE A 198 0.32 -11.76 -12.87
N ALA A 199 0.59 -11.35 -11.63
CA ALA A 199 1.03 -12.26 -10.59
C ALA A 199 0.00 -13.35 -10.30
N ILE A 200 -1.29 -12.98 -10.25
CA ILE A 200 -2.38 -13.93 -9.97
C ILE A 200 -2.65 -14.83 -11.18
N GLU A 201 -2.68 -14.29 -12.40
CA GLU A 201 -2.80 -15.07 -13.62
C GLU A 201 -1.65 -16.08 -13.77
N ALA A 202 -0.41 -15.65 -13.54
CA ALA A 202 0.76 -16.52 -13.60
C ALA A 202 0.72 -17.60 -12.52
N LEU A 203 0.28 -17.26 -11.30
CA LEU A 203 0.15 -18.21 -10.21
C LEU A 203 -0.92 -19.29 -10.53
N LEU A 204 -2.11 -18.87 -10.99
CA LEU A 204 -3.22 -19.77 -11.24
C LEU A 204 -3.05 -20.61 -12.52
N SER A 205 -2.36 -20.08 -13.53
CA SER A 205 -2.03 -20.83 -14.76
C SER A 205 -0.93 -21.87 -14.53
N ARG A 206 0.01 -21.62 -13.61
CA ARG A 206 1.12 -22.53 -13.33
C ARG A 206 0.74 -23.72 -12.44
N PHE A 207 -0.19 -23.51 -11.50
CA PHE A 207 -0.53 -24.51 -10.49
C PHE A 207 -2.01 -24.88 -10.59
N GLY A 208 -2.32 -26.16 -10.81
CA GLY A 208 -3.69 -26.68 -10.87
C GLY A 208 -4.39 -26.68 -9.51
N GLY A 209 -3.61 -26.84 -8.42
CA GLY A 209 -4.08 -26.80 -7.05
C GLY A 209 -3.25 -25.85 -6.20
N ILE A 210 -3.91 -24.99 -5.40
CA ILE A 210 -3.26 -24.10 -4.43
C ILE A 210 -4.09 -24.09 -3.17
N ARG A 211 -3.46 -24.31 -2.02
CA ARG A 211 -4.09 -24.23 -0.71
C ARG A 211 -3.13 -23.73 0.35
N ARG A 212 -3.66 -23.26 1.46
CA ARG A 212 -2.86 -22.98 2.67
C ARG A 212 -2.18 -24.28 3.13
N ALA A 213 -0.92 -24.15 3.55
CA ALA A 213 -0.18 -25.31 4.07
C ALA A 213 -0.75 -25.81 5.41
N ASP A 214 -1.32 -24.90 6.20
CA ASP A 214 -1.99 -25.18 7.46
C ASP A 214 -3.05 -24.12 7.81
N ASN A 215 -3.83 -24.41 8.85
CA ASN A 215 -4.92 -23.56 9.37
C ASN A 215 -4.49 -22.63 10.51
N ARG A 216 -3.18 -22.43 10.74
CA ARG A 216 -2.72 -21.55 11.83
C ARG A 216 -3.08 -20.10 11.54
N GLU A 217 -3.23 -19.30 12.58
CA GLU A 217 -3.41 -17.86 12.40
C GLU A 217 -2.21 -17.25 11.66
N LEU A 218 -2.46 -16.39 10.68
CA LEU A 218 -1.41 -15.80 9.88
C LEU A 218 -0.87 -14.54 10.59
N PRO A 219 0.45 -14.44 10.82
CA PRO A 219 1.02 -13.25 11.43
C PRO A 219 0.88 -12.06 10.48
N HIS A 220 0.18 -11.02 10.89
CA HIS A 220 0.12 -9.75 10.15
C HIS A 220 1.39 -8.91 10.35
N MET A 221 1.64 -8.01 9.41
CA MET A 221 2.65 -6.98 9.57
C MET A 221 2.30 -6.10 10.80
N PRO A 222 3.24 -5.84 11.73
CA PRO A 222 2.99 -5.01 12.90
C PRO A 222 3.02 -3.53 12.52
N SER A 223 2.04 -3.11 11.72
CA SER A 223 1.88 -1.76 11.19
C SER A 223 0.45 -1.31 11.41
N LEU A 224 0.28 -0.03 11.74
CA LEU A 224 -1.04 0.60 11.78
C LEU A 224 -1.49 1.03 10.38
N GLN A 225 -0.53 1.35 9.50
CA GLN A 225 -0.82 1.88 8.16
C GLN A 225 -0.90 0.77 7.12
N HIS A 226 -0.11 -0.30 7.25
CA HIS A 226 -0.06 -1.38 6.27
C HIS A 226 -0.77 -2.63 6.76
N ARG A 227 -1.63 -3.19 5.91
CA ARG A 227 -2.34 -4.45 6.14
C ARG A 227 -1.91 -5.48 5.12
N GLY A 228 -1.09 -6.42 5.58
CA GLY A 228 -0.66 -7.59 4.84
C GLY A 228 -0.23 -8.69 5.80
N VAL A 229 -0.22 -9.92 5.31
CA VAL A 229 0.37 -11.04 6.06
C VAL A 229 1.89 -11.02 5.91
N ARG A 230 2.60 -11.27 7.00
CA ARG A 230 4.06 -11.38 7.00
C ARG A 230 4.52 -12.58 6.16
N SER A 231 3.76 -13.67 6.22
CA SER A 231 4.00 -14.92 5.50
C SER A 231 2.69 -15.64 5.23
N LEU A 232 2.54 -16.20 4.01
CA LEU A 232 1.44 -17.07 3.61
C LEU A 232 2.01 -18.41 3.11
N PRO A 233 2.15 -19.43 3.97
CA PRO A 233 2.65 -20.74 3.56
C PRO A 233 1.62 -21.49 2.69
N LEU A 234 2.05 -21.95 1.51
CA LEU A 234 1.20 -22.62 0.54
C LEU A 234 1.70 -24.04 0.22
N VAL A 235 0.76 -24.92 -0.09
CA VAL A 235 1.02 -26.17 -0.82
C VAL A 235 0.45 -26.00 -2.23
N VAL A 236 1.25 -26.33 -3.23
CA VAL A 236 0.89 -26.19 -4.64
C VAL A 236 1.03 -27.53 -5.37
N GLU A 237 0.15 -27.73 -6.33
CA GLU A 237 0.18 -28.87 -7.25
C GLU A 237 0.45 -28.31 -8.65
N LEU A 238 1.47 -28.84 -9.33
CA LEU A 238 1.79 -28.43 -10.70
C LEU A 238 0.61 -28.80 -11.62
N ALA A 239 0.28 -27.88 -12.52
CA ALA A 239 -0.73 -28.10 -13.56
C ALA A 239 -0.26 -29.14 -14.59
#